data_AF-A0AAJ5WBN2-F1
#
_entry.id   AF-A0AAJ5WBN2-F1
#
_cell.length_a   1.000
_cell.length_b   1.000
_cell.length_c   1.000
_cell.angle_alpha   90.00
_cell.angle_beta   90.00
_cell.angle_gamma   90.00
#
_symmetry.space_group_name_H-M   'P 1'
#
loop_
_entity.id
_entity.type
_entity.pdbx_description
1 polymer ?
#
loop_
_entity_poly.entity_id
_entity_poly.type
_entity_poly.pdbx_seq_one_letter_code
_entity_poly.pdbx_strand_id
1 'polypeptide(L)'
;MVENYPLQNGVGGSNFARKYISDKIDLASGADLNEEKTEIGLYWINPTGIFGQYYNGVVREFGLISPPSGKISVYTITTSGKALADAFNVEIGEKTATLFLQILEKGNLDRTTLKELQPFSLNHISFNSAEQCIYQNLLLGPDSMMHSVNSFHRRETILLLLEHLRNSPQRQAQITLDFLRKNNNKVLSRGQIETDASTFWCFYELSELFHISMEHFHGCFLQNIDHEPQAIQEVINQIMHDVEESFIKEDISIEETNLKELLVKKHQSDLSTHEHNLETINAFRNRATGSCLKHAVYTMIGVYRDIFYLKDQIAEIIKLPEFRFDRTGNLLLLMTQHIESNKQIKLKDFFVKTLHTVINMHTYSSYAKSRIGMGIPHNYMIEENMVWKLKDTFPGRTSPRLQNTIQFLIDIDWLNNENKDISINERGLEILERYGK
;
A
#
# COMPACT_ATOMS: atom_id res chain seq x y z
N MET A 1 -19.24 -12.16 13.18
CA MET A 1 -18.06 -11.99 12.30
C MET A 1 -16.95 -11.18 12.96
N VAL A 2 -17.19 -9.98 13.50
CA VAL A 2 -16.12 -9.12 14.06
C VAL A 2 -15.37 -9.74 15.26
N GLU A 3 -16.07 -10.43 16.16
CA GLU A 3 -15.48 -11.10 17.34
C GLU A 3 -14.87 -12.46 16.99
N ASN A 4 -15.44 -13.16 16.00
CA ASN A 4 -15.01 -14.50 15.59
C ASN A 4 -13.87 -14.47 14.56
N TYR A 5 -13.71 -13.36 13.84
CA TYR A 5 -12.70 -13.17 12.79
C TYR A 5 -12.00 -11.79 12.93
N PRO A 6 -11.32 -11.54 14.06
CA PRO A 6 -10.75 -10.22 14.37
C PRO A 6 -9.64 -9.77 13.40
N LEU A 7 -9.12 -10.68 12.58
CA LEU A 7 -8.06 -10.44 11.60
C LEU A 7 -8.59 -10.02 10.21
N GLN A 8 -9.91 -10.08 9.97
CA GLN A 8 -10.50 -9.67 8.70
C GLN A 8 -10.69 -8.15 8.64
N ASN A 9 -9.68 -7.47 8.07
CA ASN A 9 -9.65 -6.00 7.98
C ASN A 9 -9.86 -5.48 6.53
N GLY A 10 -10.04 -6.38 5.55
CA GLY A 10 -10.15 -6.05 4.12
C GLY A 10 -11.54 -5.59 3.65
N VAL A 11 -12.55 -5.62 4.52
CA VAL A 11 -13.93 -5.27 4.19
C VAL A 11 -14.22 -3.85 4.63
N GLY A 12 -14.62 -3.00 3.68
CA GLY A 12 -15.07 -1.65 3.98
C GLY A 12 -16.24 -1.68 4.98
N GLY A 13 -16.18 -0.85 6.02
CA GLY A 13 -17.18 -0.82 7.10
C GLY A 13 -16.90 -1.76 8.28
N SER A 14 -15.92 -2.67 8.20
CA SER A 14 -15.58 -3.59 9.31
C SER A 14 -15.18 -2.88 10.61
N ASN A 15 -14.37 -1.82 10.52
CA ASN A 15 -14.00 -0.99 11.68
C ASN A 15 -15.19 -0.23 12.28
N PHE A 16 -16.11 0.25 11.42
CA PHE A 16 -17.35 0.88 11.88
C PHE A 16 -18.21 -0.14 12.62
N ALA A 17 -18.46 -1.30 12.03
CA ALA A 17 -19.21 -2.38 12.66
C ALA A 17 -18.59 -2.77 14.02
N ARG A 18 -17.27 -2.87 14.13
CA ARG A 18 -16.59 -3.17 15.40
C ARG A 18 -16.87 -2.15 16.50
N LYS A 19 -17.01 -0.87 16.16
CA LYS A 19 -17.26 0.22 17.11
C LYS A 19 -18.73 0.30 17.55
N TYR A 20 -19.66 -0.06 16.67
CA TYR A 20 -21.10 0.19 16.86
C TYR A 20 -21.96 -1.08 16.98
N ILE A 21 -21.36 -2.28 16.98
CA ILE A 21 -22.11 -3.53 17.12
C ILE A 21 -22.65 -3.70 18.54
N SER A 22 -23.97 -3.73 18.66
CA SER A 22 -24.75 -3.93 19.90
C SER A 22 -25.57 -5.22 19.81
N ASP A 23 -26.36 -5.53 20.84
CA ASP A 23 -27.27 -6.70 20.83
C ASP A 23 -28.42 -6.54 19.83
N LYS A 24 -28.87 -5.29 19.61
CA LYS A 24 -29.88 -4.91 18.61
C LYS A 24 -29.31 -3.88 17.65
N ILE A 25 -29.19 -4.27 16.40
CA ILE A 25 -28.59 -3.49 15.33
C ILE A 25 -29.73 -2.91 14.48
N ASP A 26 -29.81 -1.59 14.43
CA ASP A 26 -30.70 -0.85 13.52
C ASP A 26 -29.93 -0.59 12.21
N LEU A 27 -30.38 -1.23 11.13
CA LEU A 27 -29.80 -1.06 9.80
C LEU A 27 -30.44 0.10 9.03
N ALA A 28 -31.64 0.54 9.41
CA ALA A 28 -32.34 1.64 8.76
C ALA A 28 -31.78 2.99 9.20
N SER A 29 -31.32 3.09 10.45
CA SER A 29 -30.77 4.32 11.01
C SER A 29 -29.60 4.88 10.17
N GLY A 30 -29.79 6.06 9.57
CA GLY A 30 -28.77 6.73 8.76
C GLY A 30 -28.54 6.09 7.39
N ALA A 31 -29.43 5.19 6.95
CA ALA A 31 -29.36 4.55 5.63
C ALA A 31 -30.02 5.37 4.51
N ASP A 32 -30.76 6.43 4.82
CA ASP A 32 -31.28 7.39 3.84
C ASP A 32 -30.39 8.64 3.77
N LEU A 33 -30.00 9.03 2.56
CA LEU A 33 -29.21 10.24 2.30
C LEU A 33 -29.96 11.53 2.70
N ASN A 34 -31.29 11.47 2.77
CA ASN A 34 -32.16 12.60 3.08
C ASN A 34 -32.55 12.68 4.56
N GLU A 35 -32.15 11.70 5.38
CA GLU A 35 -32.37 11.75 6.82
C GLU A 35 -31.50 12.82 7.49
N GLU A 36 -31.99 13.39 8.60
CA GLU A 36 -31.14 14.19 9.47
C GLU A 36 -30.01 13.31 10.03
N LYS A 37 -28.81 13.89 10.17
CA LYS A 37 -27.67 13.16 10.74
C LYS A 37 -28.05 12.67 12.13
N THR A 38 -28.09 11.35 12.29
CA THR A 38 -28.25 10.68 13.59
C THR A 38 -26.99 10.86 14.44
N GLU A 39 -27.01 10.44 15.72
CA GLU A 39 -25.81 10.46 16.59
C GLU A 39 -24.62 9.67 16.01
N ILE A 40 -24.91 8.64 15.19
CA ILE A 40 -23.91 7.83 14.47
C ILE A 40 -23.53 8.42 13.10
N GLY A 41 -24.23 9.45 12.63
CA GLY A 41 -24.11 10.04 11.30
C GLY A 41 -24.85 9.24 10.22
N LEU A 42 -24.82 9.76 8.99
CA LEU A 42 -25.32 9.01 7.83
C LEU A 42 -24.33 7.89 7.50
N TYR A 43 -24.84 6.66 7.38
CA TYR A 43 -24.06 5.50 6.95
C TYR A 43 -23.65 5.62 5.48
N TRP A 44 -24.55 6.10 4.62
CA TRP A 44 -24.25 6.40 3.21
C TRP A 44 -24.02 7.90 3.05
N ILE A 45 -22.75 8.34 3.16
CA ILE A 45 -22.38 9.74 2.87
C ILE A 45 -22.15 9.96 1.37
N ASN A 46 -21.80 8.89 0.64
CA ASN A 46 -21.55 8.90 -0.78
C ASN A 46 -22.80 8.41 -1.54
N PRO A 47 -23.33 9.17 -2.52
CA PRO A 47 -24.49 8.74 -3.33
C PRO A 47 -24.30 7.42 -4.06
N THR A 48 -23.05 7.02 -4.33
CA THR A 48 -22.72 5.74 -4.97
C THR A 48 -22.41 4.62 -3.97
N GLY A 49 -22.48 4.94 -2.66
CA GLY A 49 -22.17 4.06 -1.56
C GLY A 49 -20.76 3.47 -1.60
N ILE A 50 -20.56 2.43 -0.80
CA ILE A 50 -19.31 1.67 -0.72
C ILE A 50 -19.01 0.93 -2.03
N PHE A 51 -20.07 0.56 -2.77
CA PHE A 51 -19.98 -0.07 -4.06
C PHE A 51 -19.27 0.83 -5.08
N GLY A 52 -19.75 2.06 -5.26
CA GLY A 52 -19.13 3.01 -6.18
C GLY A 52 -17.71 3.40 -5.78
N GLN A 53 -17.46 3.53 -4.47
CA GLN A 53 -16.17 3.98 -3.95
C GLN A 53 -15.07 2.92 -4.06
N TYR A 54 -15.38 1.64 -3.78
CA TYR A 54 -14.34 0.61 -3.61
C TYR A 54 -14.46 -0.58 -4.55
N TYR A 55 -15.67 -0.93 -5.00
CA TYR A 55 -15.88 -2.21 -5.70
C TYR A 55 -16.09 -2.03 -7.20
N ASN A 56 -16.78 -0.96 -7.63
CA ASN A 56 -17.19 -0.72 -9.02
C ASN A 56 -16.06 -0.89 -10.04
N GLY A 57 -14.89 -0.28 -9.81
CA GLY A 57 -13.75 -0.41 -10.73
C GLY A 57 -13.33 -1.86 -10.94
N VAL A 58 -13.12 -2.60 -9.85
CA VAL A 58 -12.60 -3.97 -9.87
C VAL A 58 -13.62 -4.95 -10.48
N VAL A 59 -14.90 -4.85 -10.12
CA VAL A 59 -15.92 -5.76 -10.67
C VAL A 59 -16.16 -5.51 -12.17
N ARG A 60 -15.92 -4.29 -12.64
CA ARG A 60 -15.94 -3.97 -14.09
C ARG A 60 -14.71 -4.49 -14.82
N GLU A 61 -13.53 -4.34 -14.22
CA GLU A 61 -12.28 -4.89 -14.78
C GLU A 61 -12.37 -6.40 -14.97
N PHE A 62 -12.99 -7.12 -14.02
CA PHE A 62 -13.32 -8.54 -14.17
C PHE A 62 -14.47 -8.86 -15.12
N GLY A 63 -15.12 -7.85 -15.69
CA GLY A 63 -16.23 -8.05 -16.61
C GLY A 63 -17.44 -8.72 -15.96
N LEU A 64 -17.64 -8.55 -14.65
CA LEU A 64 -18.78 -9.12 -13.91
C LEU A 64 -20.03 -8.23 -14.06
N ILE A 65 -19.82 -6.94 -14.31
CA ILE A 65 -20.89 -5.97 -14.58
C ILE A 65 -20.55 -5.08 -15.77
N SER A 66 -21.59 -4.57 -16.42
CA SER A 66 -21.51 -3.54 -17.45
C SER A 66 -21.95 -2.19 -16.88
N PRO A 67 -21.23 -1.08 -17.18
CA PRO A 67 -21.64 0.25 -16.75
C PRO A 67 -22.94 0.68 -17.44
N PRO A 68 -23.65 1.69 -16.89
CA PRO A 68 -24.74 2.35 -17.59
C PRO A 68 -24.33 2.74 -19.02
N SER A 69 -25.17 2.45 -20.01
CA SER A 69 -24.90 2.76 -21.41
C SER A 69 -26.19 3.15 -22.11
N GLY A 70 -26.20 4.31 -22.79
CA GLY A 70 -27.23 4.81 -23.72
C GLY A 70 -28.69 4.58 -23.31
N LYS A 71 -29.18 3.34 -23.49
CA LYS A 71 -30.56 2.90 -23.21
C LYS A 71 -30.80 2.45 -21.76
N ILE A 72 -29.75 2.14 -21.00
CA ILE A 72 -29.85 1.63 -19.62
C ILE A 72 -29.04 2.56 -18.71
N SER A 73 -29.72 3.21 -17.77
CA SER A 73 -29.13 4.17 -16.81
C SER A 73 -28.56 3.51 -15.55
N VAL A 74 -28.55 2.18 -15.50
CA VAL A 74 -28.11 1.39 -14.34
C VAL A 74 -27.02 0.39 -14.74
N TYR A 75 -26.24 -0.07 -13.76
CA TYR A 75 -25.32 -1.19 -13.94
C TYR A 75 -26.11 -2.46 -14.26
N THR A 76 -25.57 -3.30 -15.15
CA THR A 76 -26.16 -4.59 -15.50
C THR A 76 -25.18 -5.72 -15.25
N ILE A 77 -25.71 -6.88 -14.87
CA ILE A 77 -24.90 -8.08 -14.60
C ILE A 77 -24.56 -8.76 -15.92
N THR A 78 -23.30 -9.14 -16.11
CA THR A 78 -22.88 -9.92 -17.29
C THR A 78 -23.16 -11.41 -17.10
N THR A 79 -23.00 -12.22 -18.15
CA THR A 79 -23.12 -13.69 -18.02
C THR A 79 -22.16 -14.25 -16.96
N SER A 80 -20.91 -13.77 -16.93
CA SER A 80 -19.91 -14.17 -15.93
C SER A 80 -20.31 -13.71 -14.53
N GLY A 81 -20.82 -12.49 -14.38
CA GLY A 81 -21.33 -11.99 -13.11
C GLY A 81 -22.53 -12.79 -12.61
N LYS A 82 -23.43 -13.20 -13.50
CA LYS A 82 -24.60 -14.03 -13.16
C LYS A 82 -24.16 -15.42 -12.71
N ALA A 83 -23.20 -16.03 -13.40
CA ALA A 83 -22.66 -17.32 -13.01
C ALA A 83 -22.03 -17.29 -11.60
N LEU A 84 -21.28 -16.22 -11.28
CA LEU A 84 -20.74 -16.03 -9.93
C LEU A 84 -21.85 -15.83 -8.88
N ALA A 85 -22.85 -15.00 -9.18
CA ALA A 85 -23.97 -14.77 -8.29
C ALA A 85 -24.76 -16.06 -8.00
N ASP A 86 -24.95 -16.90 -9.02
CA ASP A 86 -25.63 -18.19 -8.87
C ASP A 86 -24.82 -19.18 -8.04
N ALA A 87 -23.50 -19.25 -8.28
CA ALA A 87 -22.61 -20.09 -7.48
C ALA A 87 -22.62 -19.66 -6.01
N PHE A 88 -22.50 -18.36 -5.73
CA PHE A 88 -22.58 -17.82 -4.37
C PHE A 88 -23.95 -18.09 -3.73
N ASN A 89 -25.05 -17.98 -4.48
CA ASN A 89 -26.39 -18.26 -3.98
C ASN A 89 -26.58 -19.74 -3.55
N VAL A 90 -25.91 -20.67 -4.25
CA VAL A 90 -25.88 -22.09 -3.85
C VAL A 90 -25.14 -22.25 -2.53
N GLU A 91 -23.99 -21.61 -2.35
CA GLU A 91 -23.17 -21.72 -1.14
C GLU A 91 -23.85 -21.11 0.10
N ILE A 92 -24.52 -19.97 -0.02
CA ILE A 92 -25.25 -19.37 1.13
C ILE A 92 -26.49 -20.16 1.53
N GLY A 93 -27.13 -20.85 0.57
CA GLY A 93 -28.37 -21.59 0.74
C GLY A 93 -29.63 -20.72 0.82
N GLU A 94 -30.75 -21.27 0.35
CA GLU A 94 -32.05 -20.57 0.23
C GLU A 94 -32.56 -20.00 1.56
N LYS A 95 -32.40 -20.74 2.66
CA LYS A 95 -32.82 -20.30 4.00
C LYS A 95 -32.10 -19.01 4.40
N THR A 96 -30.77 -18.97 4.24
CA THR A 96 -29.94 -17.83 4.62
C THR A 96 -30.20 -16.64 3.69
N ALA A 97 -30.36 -16.89 2.39
CA ALA A 97 -30.69 -15.87 1.40
C ALA A 97 -32.05 -15.20 1.73
N THR A 98 -33.05 -16.01 2.08
CA THR A 98 -34.39 -15.53 2.48
C THR A 98 -34.32 -14.73 3.77
N LEU A 99 -33.58 -15.23 4.76
CA LEU A 99 -33.36 -14.52 6.03
C LEU A 99 -32.69 -13.16 5.79
N PHE A 100 -31.69 -13.09 4.92
CA PHE A 100 -31.00 -11.84 4.57
C PHE A 100 -31.98 -10.80 4.00
N LEU A 101 -32.83 -11.20 3.05
CA LEU A 101 -33.84 -10.30 2.48
C LEU A 101 -34.86 -9.83 3.53
N GLN A 102 -35.32 -10.73 4.41
CA GLN A 102 -36.23 -10.37 5.50
C GLN A 102 -35.61 -9.38 6.49
N ILE A 103 -34.31 -9.48 6.75
CA ILE A 103 -33.58 -8.53 7.60
C ILE A 103 -33.53 -7.15 6.94
N LEU A 104 -33.24 -7.10 5.63
CA LEU A 104 -33.23 -5.84 4.88
C LEU A 104 -34.61 -5.17 4.88
N GLU A 105 -35.68 -5.93 4.68
CA GLU A 105 -37.06 -5.42 4.73
C GLU A 105 -37.46 -4.90 6.12
N LYS A 106 -37.02 -5.59 7.19
CA LYS A 106 -37.29 -5.16 8.57
C LYS A 106 -36.44 -3.97 9.01
N GLY A 107 -35.27 -3.78 8.40
CA GLY A 107 -34.33 -2.72 8.75
C GLY A 107 -33.64 -2.90 10.11
N ASN A 108 -33.74 -4.08 10.74
CA ASN A 108 -33.09 -4.36 12.02
C ASN A 108 -32.81 -5.86 12.20
N LEU A 109 -31.85 -6.17 13.06
CA LEU A 109 -31.50 -7.54 13.47
C LEU A 109 -30.85 -7.58 14.86
N ASP A 110 -30.82 -8.74 15.46
CA ASP A 110 -30.05 -9.00 16.68
C ASP A 110 -28.76 -9.81 16.39
N ARG A 111 -27.90 -9.92 17.41
CA ARG A 111 -26.65 -10.68 17.32
C ARG A 111 -26.86 -12.17 17.03
N THR A 112 -27.96 -12.76 17.46
CA THR A 112 -28.26 -14.18 17.22
C THR A 112 -28.56 -14.41 15.75
N THR A 113 -29.43 -13.56 15.19
CA THR A 113 -29.79 -13.54 13.77
C THR A 113 -28.57 -13.26 12.90
N LEU A 114 -27.68 -12.33 13.31
CA LEU A 114 -26.44 -12.07 12.60
C LEU A 114 -25.51 -13.30 12.53
N LYS A 115 -25.53 -14.19 13.54
CA LYS A 115 -24.77 -15.45 13.50
C LYS A 115 -25.35 -16.45 12.50
N GLU A 116 -26.62 -16.35 12.13
CA GLU A 116 -27.19 -17.20 11.08
C GLU A 116 -26.72 -16.80 9.68
N LEU A 117 -26.24 -15.56 9.49
CA LEU A 117 -25.68 -15.06 8.23
C LEU A 117 -24.20 -15.44 8.02
N GLN A 118 -23.65 -16.38 8.79
CA GLN A 118 -22.26 -16.83 8.62
C GLN A 118 -21.91 -17.35 7.22
N PRO A 119 -22.83 -17.98 6.45
CA PRO A 119 -22.53 -18.35 5.06
C PRO A 119 -22.18 -17.18 4.14
N PHE A 120 -22.54 -15.93 4.48
CA PHE A 120 -22.11 -14.73 3.74
C PHE A 120 -20.66 -14.30 4.05
N SER A 121 -19.95 -15.00 4.95
CA SER A 121 -18.61 -14.61 5.35
C SER A 121 -17.61 -14.84 4.23
N LEU A 122 -16.79 -13.84 3.92
CA LEU A 122 -15.87 -13.86 2.78
C LEU A 122 -14.75 -14.92 2.88
N ASN A 123 -14.49 -15.43 4.09
CA ASN A 123 -13.52 -16.49 4.33
C ASN A 123 -14.16 -17.89 4.36
N HIS A 124 -15.48 -17.99 4.13
CA HIS A 124 -16.20 -19.25 4.08
C HIS A 124 -16.44 -19.64 2.63
N ILE A 125 -15.36 -20.07 1.96
CA ILE A 125 -15.43 -20.55 0.59
C ILE A 125 -15.36 -22.07 0.64
N SER A 126 -16.45 -22.74 0.27
CA SER A 126 -16.51 -24.21 0.27
C SER A 126 -15.50 -24.78 -0.72
N PHE A 127 -14.79 -25.82 -0.29
CA PHE A 127 -13.82 -26.50 -1.12
C PHE A 127 -14.48 -27.19 -2.33
N ASN A 128 -13.86 -27.07 -3.51
CA ASN A 128 -14.33 -27.60 -4.80
C ASN A 128 -15.72 -27.10 -5.21
N SER A 129 -16.18 -25.99 -4.62
CA SER A 129 -17.42 -25.33 -5.03
C SER A 129 -17.27 -24.69 -6.41
N ALA A 130 -18.41 -24.48 -7.06
CA ALA A 130 -18.47 -23.67 -8.27
C ALA A 130 -17.96 -22.24 -8.01
N GLU A 131 -18.23 -21.69 -6.82
CA GLU A 131 -17.78 -20.36 -6.42
C GLU A 131 -16.25 -20.29 -6.35
N GLN A 132 -15.61 -21.22 -5.65
CA GLN A 132 -14.15 -21.29 -5.54
C GLN A 132 -13.51 -21.38 -6.93
N CYS A 133 -14.04 -22.24 -7.82
CA CYS A 133 -13.54 -22.39 -9.18
C CYS A 133 -13.62 -21.07 -9.97
N ILE A 134 -14.72 -20.33 -9.85
CA ILE A 134 -14.85 -19.01 -10.49
C ILE A 134 -13.82 -18.03 -9.93
N TYR A 135 -13.62 -17.97 -8.62
CA TYR A 135 -12.61 -17.09 -8.02
C TYR A 135 -11.20 -17.42 -8.49
N GLN A 136 -10.83 -18.70 -8.56
CA GLN A 136 -9.54 -19.14 -9.07
C GLN A 136 -9.34 -18.72 -10.53
N ASN A 137 -10.37 -18.91 -11.37
CA ASN A 137 -10.33 -18.49 -12.78
C ASN A 137 -10.22 -16.97 -12.92
N LEU A 138 -10.92 -16.21 -12.07
CA LEU A 138 -10.77 -14.78 -12.03
C LEU A 138 -9.33 -14.42 -11.71
N LEU A 139 -8.74 -14.95 -10.63
CA LEU A 139 -7.38 -14.63 -10.16
C LEU A 139 -6.27 -14.97 -11.18
N LEU A 140 -6.42 -16.07 -11.92
CA LEU A 140 -5.44 -16.53 -12.93
C LEU A 140 -5.74 -16.02 -14.35
N GLY A 141 -6.90 -15.38 -14.52
CA GLY A 141 -7.32 -14.78 -15.78
C GLY A 141 -6.57 -13.49 -16.12
N PRO A 142 -6.87 -12.86 -17.27
CA PRO A 142 -6.31 -11.57 -17.65
C PRO A 142 -6.69 -10.47 -16.64
N ASP A 143 -5.88 -9.42 -16.52
CA ASP A 143 -6.10 -8.34 -15.55
C ASP A 143 -7.35 -7.51 -15.88
N SER A 144 -7.70 -7.39 -17.17
CA SER A 144 -8.90 -6.70 -17.61
C SER A 144 -9.58 -7.46 -18.74
N MET A 145 -10.88 -7.71 -18.57
CA MET A 145 -11.74 -8.27 -19.60
C MET A 145 -12.26 -7.20 -20.58
N MET A 146 -11.91 -5.93 -20.36
CA MET A 146 -12.38 -4.78 -21.14
C MET A 146 -11.35 -4.27 -22.15
N HIS A 147 -10.08 -4.65 -22.04
CA HIS A 147 -9.01 -4.18 -22.92
C HIS A 147 -8.74 -5.16 -24.06
N SER A 148 -8.30 -4.64 -25.21
CA SER A 148 -7.98 -5.44 -26.39
C SER A 148 -6.65 -6.20 -26.26
N VAL A 149 -5.80 -5.81 -25.31
CA VAL A 149 -4.54 -6.47 -24.99
C VAL A 149 -4.65 -7.03 -23.57
N ASN A 150 -4.46 -8.33 -23.45
CA ASN A 150 -4.49 -9.02 -22.16
C ASN A 150 -3.13 -8.88 -21.47
N SER A 151 -3.10 -8.30 -20.28
CA SER A 151 -2.00 -8.45 -19.33
C SER A 151 -2.35 -9.49 -18.27
N PHE A 152 -1.33 -10.02 -17.58
CA PHE A 152 -1.49 -11.06 -16.55
C PHE A 152 -0.69 -10.76 -15.29
N HIS A 153 -0.42 -9.49 -15.01
CA HIS A 153 0.45 -9.06 -13.91
C HIS A 153 -0.07 -9.53 -12.55
N ARG A 154 -1.40 -9.64 -12.38
CA ARG A 154 -1.99 -10.23 -11.17
C ARG A 154 -1.64 -11.71 -11.02
N ARG A 155 -1.84 -12.51 -12.08
CA ARG A 155 -1.45 -13.93 -12.08
C ARG A 155 0.04 -14.07 -11.80
N GLU A 156 0.88 -13.33 -12.53
CA GLU A 156 2.33 -13.35 -12.37
C GLU A 156 2.75 -12.97 -10.94
N THR A 157 2.11 -11.95 -10.35
CA THR A 157 2.34 -11.57 -8.95
C THR A 157 2.00 -12.72 -7.99
N ILE A 158 0.87 -13.38 -8.19
CA ILE A 158 0.47 -14.53 -7.36
C ILE A 158 1.50 -15.66 -7.49
N LEU A 159 1.94 -15.97 -8.70
CA LEU A 159 2.96 -16.99 -8.94
C LEU A 159 4.31 -16.63 -8.31
N LEU A 160 4.73 -15.36 -8.37
CA LEU A 160 5.94 -14.87 -7.70
C LEU A 160 5.85 -15.00 -6.18
N LEU A 161 4.67 -14.76 -5.58
CA LEU A 161 4.45 -14.96 -4.14
C LEU A 161 4.48 -16.44 -3.76
N LEU A 162 3.81 -17.31 -4.53
CA LEU A 162 3.83 -18.75 -4.30
C LEU A 162 5.25 -19.32 -4.41
N GLU A 163 6.00 -18.89 -5.42
CA GLU A 163 7.41 -19.25 -5.62
C GLU A 163 8.28 -18.79 -4.44
N HIS A 164 8.05 -17.57 -3.95
CA HIS A 164 8.76 -17.04 -2.80
C HIS A 164 8.52 -17.88 -1.53
N LEU A 165 7.26 -18.27 -1.29
CA LEU A 165 6.86 -19.11 -0.16
C LEU A 165 7.41 -20.53 -0.29
N ARG A 166 7.40 -21.12 -1.49
CA ARG A 166 8.03 -22.42 -1.76
C ARG A 166 9.51 -22.43 -1.39
N ASN A 167 10.23 -21.37 -1.74
CA ASN A 167 11.67 -21.26 -1.48
C ASN A 167 12.02 -20.72 -0.08
N SER A 168 11.02 -20.36 0.72
CA SER A 168 11.20 -19.78 2.05
C SER A 168 10.36 -20.55 3.08
N PRO A 169 10.70 -21.83 3.36
CA PRO A 169 9.89 -22.68 4.25
C PRO A 169 9.92 -22.26 5.72
N GLN A 170 10.76 -21.27 6.09
CA GLN A 170 10.85 -20.77 7.45
C GLN A 170 9.84 -19.64 7.70
N ARG A 171 9.27 -19.64 8.90
CA ARG A 171 8.27 -18.69 9.41
C ARG A 171 8.68 -17.23 9.16
N GLN A 172 7.77 -16.41 8.65
CA GLN A 172 8.03 -14.99 8.41
C GLN A 172 6.89 -14.11 8.91
N ALA A 173 7.17 -13.29 9.92
CA ALA A 173 6.23 -12.28 10.42
C ALA A 173 5.96 -11.14 9.42
N GLN A 174 6.71 -11.05 8.30
CA GLN A 174 6.66 -9.96 7.33
C GLN A 174 6.89 -10.45 5.88
N ILE A 175 6.09 -11.41 5.43
CA ILE A 175 6.22 -12.05 4.10
C ILE A 175 6.27 -11.05 2.96
N THR A 176 5.44 -9.99 3.00
CA THR A 176 5.38 -9.00 1.93
C THR A 176 6.69 -8.23 1.79
N LEU A 177 7.34 -7.87 2.89
CA LEU A 177 8.62 -7.16 2.89
C LEU A 177 9.77 -8.08 2.49
N ASP A 178 9.76 -9.34 2.96
CA ASP A 178 10.77 -10.31 2.53
C ASP A 178 10.64 -10.63 1.04
N PHE A 179 9.41 -10.79 0.54
CA PHE A 179 9.11 -10.95 -0.87
C PHE A 179 9.70 -9.82 -1.70
N LEU A 180 9.38 -8.57 -1.35
CA LEU A 180 9.86 -7.40 -2.08
C LEU A 180 11.39 -7.33 -2.09
N ARG A 181 12.03 -7.54 -0.94
CA ARG A 181 13.50 -7.56 -0.80
C ARG A 181 14.14 -8.65 -1.67
N LYS A 182 13.66 -9.89 -1.57
CA LYS A 182 14.21 -11.02 -2.34
C LYS A 182 13.95 -10.86 -3.83
N ASN A 183 12.77 -10.38 -4.23
CA ASN A 183 12.44 -10.09 -5.61
C ASN A 183 13.36 -9.00 -6.19
N ASN A 184 13.58 -7.92 -5.43
CA ASN A 184 14.48 -6.84 -5.84
C ASN A 184 15.91 -7.36 -6.06
N ASN A 185 16.48 -8.10 -5.10
CA ASN A 185 17.81 -8.72 -5.24
C ASN A 185 17.89 -9.64 -6.46
N LYS A 186 16.85 -10.46 -6.70
CA LYS A 186 16.78 -11.36 -7.86
C LYS A 186 16.81 -10.56 -9.16
N VAL A 187 15.97 -9.53 -9.31
CA VAL A 187 15.90 -8.72 -10.53
C VAL A 187 17.21 -7.98 -10.77
N LEU A 188 17.75 -7.31 -9.76
CA LEU A 188 18.99 -6.54 -9.90
C LEU A 188 20.18 -7.42 -10.29
N SER A 189 20.25 -8.65 -9.75
CA SER A 189 21.31 -9.61 -10.09
C SER A 189 21.30 -10.08 -11.55
N ARG A 190 20.18 -9.94 -12.27
CA ARG A 190 20.10 -10.29 -13.70
C ARG A 190 20.96 -9.37 -14.58
N GLY A 191 21.25 -8.15 -14.13
CA GLY A 191 22.00 -7.16 -14.91
C GLY A 191 21.23 -6.56 -16.09
N GLN A 192 19.98 -6.97 -16.30
CA GLN A 192 19.09 -6.53 -17.38
C GLN A 192 17.65 -6.45 -16.87
N ILE A 193 16.84 -5.63 -17.53
CA ILE A 193 15.44 -5.46 -17.20
C ILE A 193 14.55 -6.14 -18.22
N GLU A 194 13.56 -6.87 -17.73
CA GLU A 194 12.52 -7.52 -18.53
C GLU A 194 11.18 -6.82 -18.28
N THR A 195 10.26 -6.90 -19.25
CA THR A 195 8.90 -6.37 -19.08
C THR A 195 8.02 -7.41 -18.39
N ASP A 196 8.31 -7.71 -17.13
CA ASP A 196 7.63 -8.73 -16.31
C ASP A 196 7.16 -8.20 -14.94
N ALA A 197 6.19 -8.87 -14.30
CA ALA A 197 5.73 -8.45 -12.98
C ALA A 197 6.86 -8.40 -11.92
N SER A 198 7.90 -9.23 -12.04
CA SER A 198 9.05 -9.24 -11.13
C SER A 198 9.79 -7.91 -11.17
N THR A 199 10.08 -7.40 -12.36
CA THR A 199 10.65 -6.07 -12.57
C THR A 199 9.75 -4.98 -12.02
N PHE A 200 8.43 -5.10 -12.17
CA PHE A 200 7.50 -4.06 -11.77
C PHE A 200 7.48 -3.93 -10.24
N TRP A 201 7.52 -5.07 -9.53
CA TRP A 201 7.68 -5.11 -8.08
C TRP A 201 9.05 -4.61 -7.60
N CYS A 202 10.11 -4.84 -8.38
CA CYS A 202 11.42 -4.26 -8.12
C CYS A 202 11.38 -2.72 -8.18
N PHE A 203 10.76 -2.15 -9.21
CA PHE A 203 10.61 -0.69 -9.33
C PHE A 203 9.72 -0.10 -8.24
N TYR A 204 8.66 -0.82 -7.87
CA TYR A 204 7.83 -0.44 -6.73
C TYR A 204 8.67 -0.40 -5.44
N GLU A 205 9.44 -1.44 -5.13
CA GLU A 205 10.27 -1.49 -3.92
C GLU A 205 11.30 -0.35 -3.89
N LEU A 206 12.00 -0.12 -4.99
CA LEU A 206 13.01 0.94 -5.08
C LEU A 206 12.39 2.33 -4.95
N SER A 207 11.21 2.55 -5.53
CA SER A 207 10.45 3.78 -5.35
C SER A 207 10.06 3.95 -3.88
N GLU A 208 9.57 2.89 -3.24
CA GLU A 208 9.19 2.90 -1.83
C GLU A 208 10.38 3.16 -0.90
N LEU A 209 11.54 2.57 -1.15
CA LEU A 209 12.76 2.83 -0.37
C LEU A 209 13.20 4.30 -0.47
N PHE A 210 13.00 4.91 -1.64
CA PHE A 210 13.26 6.33 -1.84
C PHE A 210 12.23 7.20 -1.10
N HIS A 211 10.94 6.89 -1.26
CA HIS A 211 9.83 7.61 -0.62
C HIS A 211 9.91 7.51 0.91
N ILE A 212 10.15 6.33 1.46
CA ILE A 212 10.26 6.16 2.92
C ILE A 212 11.47 6.91 3.48
N SER A 213 12.56 7.04 2.72
CA SER A 213 13.71 7.88 3.11
C SER A 213 13.29 9.35 3.22
N MET A 214 12.51 9.86 2.28
CA MET A 214 11.93 11.22 2.32
C MET A 214 10.95 11.40 3.49
N GLU A 215 10.10 10.41 3.77
CA GLU A 215 9.20 10.43 4.93
C GLU A 215 9.96 10.50 6.26
N HIS A 216 11.18 9.93 6.35
CA HIS A 216 12.02 10.08 7.54
C HIS A 216 12.59 11.48 7.72
N PHE A 217 12.85 12.24 6.64
CA PHE A 217 13.15 13.67 6.74
C PHE A 217 12.00 14.44 7.37
N HIS A 218 10.77 14.20 6.90
CA HIS A 218 9.58 14.83 7.45
C HIS A 218 9.29 14.36 8.90
N GLY A 219 9.46 13.07 9.18
CA GLY A 219 9.31 12.52 10.54
C GLY A 219 10.31 13.13 11.52
N CYS A 220 11.59 13.28 11.12
CA CYS A 220 12.60 13.91 11.96
C CYS A 220 12.28 15.39 12.19
N PHE A 221 11.80 16.10 11.17
CA PHE A 221 11.29 17.47 11.34
C PHE A 221 10.21 17.56 12.42
N LEU A 222 9.21 16.67 12.37
CA LEU A 222 8.16 16.60 13.39
C LEU A 222 8.64 16.23 14.80
N GLN A 223 9.66 15.38 14.90
CA GLN A 223 10.24 14.96 16.20
C GLN A 223 11.06 16.07 16.87
N ASN A 224 11.60 17.02 16.08
CA ASN A 224 12.44 18.11 16.56
C ASN A 224 11.68 19.44 16.73
N ILE A 225 10.35 19.42 16.64
CA ILE A 225 9.52 20.54 17.12
C ILE A 225 9.33 20.33 18.62
N ASP A 226 10.06 21.10 19.42
CA ASP A 226 10.15 20.94 20.88
C ASP A 226 9.15 21.81 21.64
N HIS A 227 8.74 22.93 21.04
CA HIS A 227 7.71 23.82 21.57
C HIS A 227 6.90 24.44 20.45
N GLU A 228 5.73 25.00 20.79
CA GLU A 228 4.79 25.55 19.81
C GLU A 228 4.37 26.98 20.20
N PRO A 229 4.49 27.96 19.30
CA PRO A 229 5.23 27.89 18.03
C PRO A 229 6.75 27.77 18.22
N GLN A 230 7.43 27.23 17.21
CA GLN A 230 8.90 27.28 17.08
C GLN A 230 9.29 27.78 15.70
N ALA A 231 10.40 28.51 15.58
CA ALA A 231 10.85 28.98 14.27
C ALA A 231 11.35 27.78 13.45
N ILE A 232 10.90 27.67 12.19
CA ILE A 232 11.28 26.56 11.30
C ILE A 232 12.80 26.48 11.16
N GLN A 233 13.48 27.63 11.10
CA GLN A 233 14.93 27.67 10.96
C GLN A 233 15.64 27.12 12.20
N GLU A 234 15.09 27.31 13.41
CA GLU A 234 15.66 26.73 14.63
C GLU A 234 15.57 25.21 14.60
N VAL A 235 14.41 24.67 14.20
CA VAL A 235 14.21 23.21 14.02
C VAL A 235 15.20 22.64 13.00
N ILE A 236 15.34 23.30 11.84
CA ILE A 236 16.28 22.87 10.79
C ILE A 236 17.73 22.94 11.31
N ASN A 237 18.11 23.98 12.03
CA ASN A 237 19.47 24.12 12.57
C ASN A 237 19.79 23.00 13.58
N GLN A 238 18.85 22.64 14.44
CA GLN A 238 19.02 21.53 15.39
C GLN A 238 19.22 20.19 14.64
N ILE A 239 18.38 19.92 13.65
CA ILE A 239 18.51 18.71 12.81
C ILE A 239 19.87 18.68 12.11
N MET A 240 20.31 19.82 11.58
CA MET A 240 21.59 19.90 10.87
C MET A 240 22.79 19.68 11.80
N HIS A 241 22.72 20.15 13.05
CA HIS A 241 23.73 19.87 14.05
C HIS A 241 23.85 18.36 14.32
N ASP A 242 22.72 17.67 14.55
CA ASP A 242 22.72 16.22 14.77
C ASP A 242 23.25 15.45 13.55
N VAL A 243 22.90 15.89 12.33
CA VAL A 243 23.40 15.32 11.08
C VAL A 243 24.92 15.47 11.01
N GLU A 244 25.45 16.66 11.29
CA GLU A 244 26.89 16.90 11.30
C GLU A 244 27.62 15.97 12.29
N GLU A 245 27.13 15.85 13.52
CA GLU A 245 27.70 14.93 14.52
C GLU A 245 27.69 13.46 14.05
N SER A 246 26.67 13.06 13.29
CA SER A 246 26.53 11.70 12.76
C SER A 246 27.54 11.40 11.64
N PHE A 247 27.86 12.38 10.80
CA PHE A 247 28.83 12.25 9.71
C PHE A 247 30.29 12.42 10.17
N ILE A 248 30.55 13.22 11.20
CA ILE A 248 31.88 13.34 11.82
C ILE A 248 32.39 11.97 12.29
N LYS A 249 31.50 11.10 12.78
CA LYS A 249 31.84 9.71 13.20
C LYS A 249 32.35 8.83 12.04
N GLU A 250 32.19 9.26 10.80
CA GLU A 250 32.68 8.58 9.60
C GLU A 250 33.75 9.39 8.86
N ASP A 251 34.36 10.38 9.51
CA ASP A 251 35.37 11.27 8.93
C ASP A 251 34.87 11.99 7.66
N ILE A 252 33.60 12.41 7.67
CA ILE A 252 32.95 13.15 6.58
C ILE A 252 32.49 14.52 7.08
N SER A 253 33.04 15.60 6.51
CA SER A 253 32.53 16.95 6.70
C SER A 253 31.38 17.23 5.72
N ILE A 254 30.20 17.59 6.24
CA ILE A 254 29.03 17.90 5.41
C ILE A 254 29.13 19.25 4.68
N GLU A 255 30.01 20.14 5.15
CA GLU A 255 30.30 21.45 4.55
C GLU A 255 31.25 21.32 3.36
N GLU A 256 32.19 20.39 3.45
CA GLU A 256 33.25 20.24 2.44
C GLU A 256 32.91 19.16 1.42
N THR A 257 32.20 18.11 1.83
CA THR A 257 31.84 16.99 0.95
C THR A 257 30.61 17.35 0.12
N ASN A 258 30.64 17.08 -1.19
CA ASN A 258 29.46 17.15 -2.05
C ASN A 258 28.78 15.78 -2.21
N LEU A 259 27.55 15.77 -2.71
CA LEU A 259 26.78 14.52 -2.89
C LEU A 259 27.49 13.54 -3.83
N LYS A 260 28.18 14.02 -4.87
CA LYS A 260 28.95 13.17 -5.79
C LYS A 260 30.11 12.45 -5.09
N GLU A 261 30.84 13.13 -4.22
CA GLU A 261 31.91 12.53 -3.43
C GLU A 261 31.37 11.47 -2.47
N LEU A 262 30.22 11.74 -1.85
CA LEU A 262 29.55 10.75 -1.00
C LEU A 262 29.12 9.50 -1.78
N LEU A 263 28.55 9.68 -2.99
CA LEU A 263 28.22 8.59 -3.92
C LEU A 263 29.43 7.71 -4.22
N VAL A 264 30.60 8.31 -4.47
CA VAL A 264 31.85 7.57 -4.76
C VAL A 264 32.35 6.83 -3.51
N LYS A 265 32.40 7.50 -2.35
CA LYS A 265 32.87 6.90 -1.09
C LYS A 265 32.04 5.67 -0.69
N LYS A 266 30.73 5.68 -0.96
CA LYS A 266 29.81 4.59 -0.56
C LYS A 266 29.66 3.46 -1.58
N HIS A 267 30.41 3.49 -2.68
CA HIS A 267 30.55 2.31 -3.55
C HIS A 267 31.17 1.10 -2.80
N GLN A 268 31.79 1.32 -1.64
CA GLN A 268 32.49 0.31 -0.83
C GLN A 268 31.83 0.06 0.55
N SER A 269 30.59 0.52 0.78
CA SER A 269 29.89 0.27 2.05
C SER A 269 29.60 -1.22 2.25
N ASP A 270 29.79 -1.73 3.47
CA ASP A 270 29.45 -3.12 3.84
C ASP A 270 27.95 -3.37 3.90
N LEU A 271 27.13 -2.32 4.07
CA LEU A 271 25.68 -2.43 4.17
C LEU A 271 24.99 -2.28 2.81
N SER A 272 24.00 -3.13 2.56
CA SER A 272 23.07 -3.06 1.45
C SER A 272 22.04 -1.93 1.63
N THR A 273 21.36 -1.58 0.53
CA THR A 273 20.30 -0.56 0.51
C THR A 273 19.18 -0.85 1.54
N HIS A 274 18.78 -2.12 1.68
CA HIS A 274 17.77 -2.52 2.65
C HIS A 274 18.28 -2.46 4.10
N GLU A 275 19.55 -2.73 4.35
CA GLU A 275 20.15 -2.61 5.69
C GLU A 275 20.25 -1.14 6.12
N HIS A 276 20.64 -0.23 5.22
CA HIS A 276 20.56 1.20 5.50
C HIS A 276 19.12 1.67 5.81
N ASN A 277 18.11 1.14 5.10
CA ASN A 277 16.73 1.46 5.43
C ASN A 277 16.32 0.93 6.82
N LEU A 278 16.79 -0.25 7.22
CA LEU A 278 16.57 -0.77 8.58
C LEU A 278 17.23 0.09 9.66
N GLU A 279 18.47 0.53 9.44
CA GLU A 279 19.16 1.46 10.34
C GLU A 279 18.44 2.81 10.45
N THR A 280 17.88 3.30 9.34
CA THR A 280 17.03 4.50 9.33
C THR A 280 15.83 4.35 10.28
N ILE A 281 15.10 3.23 10.15
CA ILE A 281 13.92 2.94 10.99
C ILE A 281 14.32 2.81 12.47
N ASN A 282 15.42 2.11 12.76
CA ASN A 282 15.92 1.92 14.12
C ASN A 282 16.34 3.25 14.76
N ALA A 283 17.09 4.07 14.02
CA ALA A 283 17.51 5.39 14.47
C ALA A 283 16.32 6.33 14.74
N PHE A 284 15.30 6.32 13.86
CA PHE A 284 14.08 7.10 14.06
C PHE A 284 13.33 6.72 15.35
N ARG A 285 13.19 5.42 15.62
CA ARG A 285 12.55 4.92 16.85
C ARG A 285 13.31 5.32 18.11
N ASN A 286 14.63 5.38 18.02
CA ASN A 286 15.53 5.78 19.10
C ASN A 286 15.72 7.30 19.21
N ARG A 287 14.99 8.10 18.41
CA ARG A 287 15.14 9.57 18.33
C ARG A 287 16.58 10.02 18.03
N ALA A 288 17.33 9.21 17.29
CA ALA A 288 18.68 9.53 16.85
C ALA A 288 18.64 10.22 15.47
N THR A 289 18.18 11.48 15.44
CA THR A 289 17.88 12.24 14.22
C THR A 289 19.03 12.25 13.21
N GLY A 290 20.24 12.58 13.65
CA GLY A 290 21.42 12.59 12.78
C GLY A 290 21.74 11.25 12.14
N SER A 291 21.62 10.15 12.90
CA SER A 291 21.83 8.79 12.38
C SER A 291 20.73 8.39 11.40
N CYS A 292 19.48 8.74 11.73
CA CYS A 292 18.31 8.49 10.90
C CYS A 292 18.48 9.13 9.52
N LEU A 293 18.76 10.44 9.46
CA LEU A 293 18.87 11.14 8.18
C LEU A 293 20.11 10.74 7.39
N LYS A 294 21.23 10.42 8.05
CA LYS A 294 22.41 9.83 7.40
C LYS A 294 22.05 8.54 6.66
N HIS A 295 21.40 7.59 7.36
CA HIS A 295 21.03 6.31 6.76
C HIS A 295 19.91 6.45 5.72
N ALA A 296 19.00 7.43 5.86
CA ALA A 296 18.02 7.75 4.83
C ALA A 296 18.71 8.18 3.52
N VAL A 297 19.72 9.06 3.61
CA VAL A 297 20.51 9.46 2.43
C VAL A 297 21.32 8.30 1.86
N TYR A 298 21.87 7.43 2.69
CA TYR A 298 22.55 6.21 2.20
C TYR A 298 21.59 5.25 1.50
N THR A 299 20.33 5.17 1.95
CA THR A 299 19.29 4.40 1.27
C THR A 299 18.98 5.01 -0.10
N MET A 300 18.81 6.34 -0.20
CA MET A 300 18.58 7.02 -1.48
C MET A 300 19.76 6.84 -2.45
N ILE A 301 20.99 6.90 -1.95
CA ILE A 301 22.22 6.63 -2.70
C ILE A 301 22.28 5.17 -3.16
N GLY A 302 21.94 4.23 -2.27
CA GLY A 302 21.89 2.80 -2.57
C GLY A 302 20.93 2.50 -3.71
N VAL A 303 19.69 3.03 -3.62
CA VAL A 303 18.70 2.93 -4.70
C VAL A 303 19.27 3.48 -6.01
N TYR A 304 19.83 4.69 -6.00
CA TYR A 304 20.41 5.30 -7.20
C TYR A 304 21.52 4.44 -7.82
N ARG A 305 22.44 3.92 -7.00
CA ARG A 305 23.54 3.05 -7.42
C ARG A 305 23.02 1.77 -8.05
N ASP A 306 22.07 1.13 -7.38
CA ASP A 306 21.56 -0.21 -7.73
C ASP A 306 20.90 -0.23 -9.12
N ILE A 307 20.42 0.90 -9.62
CA ILE A 307 19.80 1.00 -10.95
C ILE A 307 20.50 1.93 -11.93
N PHE A 308 21.61 2.55 -11.56
CA PHE A 308 22.31 3.51 -12.42
C PHE A 308 22.70 2.88 -13.77
N TYR A 309 23.16 1.62 -13.76
CA TYR A 309 23.54 0.89 -14.98
C TYR A 309 22.34 0.45 -15.83
N LEU A 310 21.13 0.51 -15.28
CA LEU A 310 19.89 0.14 -15.96
C LEU A 310 19.07 1.34 -16.43
N LYS A 311 19.53 2.57 -16.18
CA LYS A 311 18.75 3.81 -16.39
C LYS A 311 18.10 3.92 -17.78
N ASP A 312 18.79 3.49 -18.84
CA ASP A 312 18.30 3.62 -20.21
C ASP A 312 17.19 2.59 -20.47
N GLN A 313 17.31 1.37 -19.94
CA GLN A 313 16.26 0.35 -19.99
C GLN A 313 15.03 0.78 -19.18
N ILE A 314 15.24 1.38 -18.01
CA ILE A 314 14.17 1.96 -17.18
C ILE A 314 13.43 3.06 -17.94
N ALA A 315 14.17 3.94 -18.63
CA ALA A 315 13.59 5.04 -19.39
C ALA A 315 12.68 4.54 -20.53
N GLU A 316 12.99 3.40 -21.15
CA GLU A 316 12.11 2.79 -22.15
C GLU A 316 10.87 2.14 -21.52
N ILE A 317 11.03 1.41 -20.41
CA ILE A 317 9.91 0.74 -19.74
C ILE A 317 8.88 1.74 -19.20
N ILE A 318 9.33 2.89 -18.67
CA ILE A 318 8.41 3.93 -18.16
C ILE A 318 7.54 4.54 -19.27
N LYS A 319 7.91 4.41 -20.55
CA LYS A 319 7.09 4.88 -21.68
C LYS A 319 5.93 3.94 -22.01
N LEU A 320 5.94 2.72 -21.48
CA LEU A 320 4.89 1.73 -21.76
C LEU A 320 3.53 2.21 -21.19
N PRO A 321 2.42 1.99 -21.90
CA PRO A 321 1.08 2.39 -21.42
C PRO A 321 0.72 1.83 -20.04
N GLU A 322 1.20 0.64 -19.70
CA GLU A 322 1.05 -0.06 -18.42
C GLU A 322 1.81 0.67 -17.29
N PHE A 323 2.81 1.46 -17.65
CA PHE A 323 3.69 2.25 -16.79
C PHE A 323 3.34 3.74 -16.76
N ARG A 324 2.12 4.13 -17.12
CA ARG A 324 1.65 5.52 -16.96
C ARG A 324 1.58 5.92 -15.48
N PHE A 325 2.75 6.15 -14.89
CA PHE A 325 2.98 6.92 -13.70
C PHE A 325 3.08 8.39 -14.12
N ASP A 326 2.01 8.93 -14.71
CA ASP A 326 1.80 10.38 -14.83
C ASP A 326 1.59 11.05 -13.46
N ARG A 327 1.81 10.30 -12.38
CA ARG A 327 1.79 10.71 -10.99
C ARG A 327 3.19 11.12 -10.53
N THR A 328 3.25 12.17 -9.74
CA THR A 328 4.46 12.60 -9.04
C THR A 328 5.07 11.44 -8.24
N GLY A 329 6.39 11.28 -8.30
CA GLY A 329 7.11 10.28 -7.51
C GLY A 329 7.45 8.97 -8.22
N ASN A 330 7.54 8.93 -9.56
CA ASN A 330 8.15 7.79 -10.25
C ASN A 330 9.67 7.73 -9.99
N LEU A 331 10.25 6.53 -10.03
CA LEU A 331 11.64 6.28 -9.63
C LEU A 331 12.67 7.13 -10.38
N LEU A 332 12.55 7.23 -11.71
CA LEU A 332 13.49 8.00 -12.54
C LEU A 332 13.42 9.50 -12.23
N LEU A 333 12.21 10.02 -12.02
CA LEU A 333 12.00 11.41 -11.63
C LEU A 333 12.60 11.69 -10.25
N LEU A 334 12.36 10.81 -9.26
CA LEU A 334 12.93 10.92 -7.92
C LEU A 334 14.46 10.97 -7.96
N MET A 335 15.09 10.02 -8.65
CA MET A 335 16.54 10.00 -8.83
C MET A 335 17.07 11.26 -9.51
N THR A 336 16.39 11.70 -10.57
CA THR A 336 16.84 12.86 -11.36
C THR A 336 16.74 14.15 -10.54
N GLN A 337 15.64 14.35 -9.83
CA GLN A 337 15.36 15.57 -9.08
C GLN A 337 16.18 15.65 -7.79
N HIS A 338 16.36 14.54 -7.09
CA HIS A 338 17.00 14.53 -5.77
C HIS A 338 18.47 14.15 -5.83
N ILE A 339 18.91 13.24 -6.70
CA ILE A 339 20.32 12.82 -6.75
C ILE A 339 21.06 13.52 -7.89
N GLU A 340 20.67 13.29 -9.15
CA GLU A 340 21.40 13.79 -10.33
C GLU A 340 21.56 15.31 -10.33
N SER A 341 20.45 16.02 -10.13
CA SER A 341 20.41 17.48 -10.14
C SER A 341 21.12 18.13 -8.95
N ASN A 342 21.51 17.35 -7.94
CA ASN A 342 22.16 17.81 -6.71
C ASN A 342 23.56 17.21 -6.52
N LYS A 343 24.15 16.58 -7.54
CA LYS A 343 25.48 15.96 -7.41
C LYS A 343 26.57 16.91 -6.92
N GLN A 344 26.52 18.18 -7.34
CA GLN A 344 27.57 19.16 -7.07
C GLN A 344 27.35 19.98 -5.79
N ILE A 345 26.17 19.91 -5.18
CA ILE A 345 25.90 20.69 -3.96
C ILE A 345 26.54 20.01 -2.74
N LYS A 346 26.91 20.81 -1.74
CA LYS A 346 27.44 20.31 -0.47
C LYS A 346 26.38 19.47 0.25
N LEU A 347 26.82 18.52 1.06
CA LEU A 347 25.89 17.67 1.80
C LEU A 347 24.98 18.51 2.70
N LYS A 348 25.51 19.54 3.37
CA LYS A 348 24.70 20.47 4.18
C LYS A 348 23.52 21.04 3.38
N ASP A 349 23.81 21.62 2.21
CA ASP A 349 22.79 22.21 1.35
C ASP A 349 21.80 21.17 0.84
N PHE A 350 22.26 19.94 0.57
CA PHE A 350 21.41 18.83 0.18
C PHE A 350 20.41 18.45 1.27
N PHE A 351 20.86 18.32 2.53
CA PHE A 351 19.98 18.03 3.65
C PHE A 351 18.94 19.14 3.88
N VAL A 352 19.38 20.41 3.90
CA VAL A 352 18.49 21.57 4.07
C VAL A 352 17.46 21.64 2.93
N LYS A 353 17.91 21.48 1.68
CA LYS A 353 17.01 21.46 0.52
C LYS A 353 16.00 20.32 0.60
N THR A 354 16.42 19.14 1.04
CA THR A 354 15.54 17.97 1.19
C THR A 354 14.51 18.19 2.29
N LEU A 355 14.91 18.75 3.45
CA LEU A 355 13.98 19.16 4.52
C LEU A 355 12.92 20.14 4.02
N HIS A 356 13.32 21.22 3.34
CA HIS A 356 12.37 22.16 2.77
C HIS A 356 11.45 21.51 1.74
N THR A 357 11.97 20.60 0.92
CA THR A 357 11.18 19.89 -0.08
C THR A 357 10.08 19.06 0.57
N VAL A 358 10.42 18.24 1.58
CA VAL A 358 9.42 17.40 2.25
C VAL A 358 8.42 18.25 3.03
N ILE A 359 8.87 19.31 3.72
CA ILE A 359 7.99 20.23 4.45
C ILE A 359 6.95 20.82 3.49
N ASN A 360 7.39 21.30 2.33
CA ASN A 360 6.51 21.89 1.32
C ASN A 360 5.56 20.84 0.70
N MET A 361 6.04 19.63 0.42
CA MET A 361 5.21 18.56 -0.14
C MET A 361 4.08 18.13 0.81
N HIS A 362 4.38 17.98 2.11
CA HIS A 362 3.36 17.63 3.11
C HIS A 362 2.36 18.76 3.34
N THR A 363 2.82 20.01 3.37
CA THR A 363 1.96 21.20 3.46
C THR A 363 1.02 21.26 2.25
N TYR A 364 1.57 21.18 1.03
CA TYR A 364 0.79 21.18 -0.20
C TYR A 364 -0.26 20.06 -0.25
N SER A 365 0.15 18.82 0.06
CA SER A 365 -0.74 17.66 0.07
C SER A 365 -1.88 17.81 1.09
N SER A 366 -1.59 18.38 2.27
CA SER A 366 -2.59 18.59 3.33
C SER A 366 -3.62 19.64 2.93
N TYR A 367 -3.19 20.76 2.34
CA TYR A 367 -4.11 21.78 1.83
C TYR A 367 -4.94 21.26 0.65
N ALA A 368 -4.34 20.49 -0.27
CA ALA A 368 -5.06 19.91 -1.40
C ALA A 368 -6.19 18.96 -0.93
N LYS A 369 -5.93 18.12 0.08
CA LYS A 369 -6.93 17.22 0.68
C LYS A 369 -8.03 17.96 1.44
N SER A 370 -7.69 19.08 2.07
CA SER A 370 -8.66 19.92 2.79
C SER A 370 -9.73 20.51 1.85
N ARG A 371 -9.37 20.79 0.59
CA ARG A 371 -10.32 21.26 -0.44
C ARG A 371 -11.40 20.23 -0.80
N ILE A 372 -11.15 18.95 -0.56
CA ILE A 372 -12.04 17.83 -0.93
C ILE A 372 -12.86 17.36 0.29
N GLY A 373 -12.86 18.11 1.40
CA GLY A 373 -13.71 17.83 2.56
C GLY A 373 -13.29 16.62 3.40
N MET A 374 -12.08 16.08 3.23
CA MET A 374 -11.56 14.93 3.99
C MET A 374 -11.06 15.28 5.41
N GLY A 375 -11.56 16.37 6.02
CA GLY A 375 -11.11 16.87 7.33
C GLY A 375 -9.84 17.72 7.26
N ILE A 376 -9.16 17.88 8.41
CA ILE A 376 -7.87 18.60 8.55
C ILE A 376 -6.74 17.55 8.61
N PRO A 377 -6.13 17.16 7.47
CA PRO A 377 -5.09 16.13 7.43
C PRO A 377 -3.71 16.63 7.87
N HIS A 378 -3.59 17.90 8.25
CA HIS A 378 -2.34 18.59 8.55
C HIS A 378 -1.59 17.97 9.74
N ASN A 379 -0.30 17.69 9.56
CA ASN A 379 0.58 17.28 10.65
C ASN A 379 1.06 18.47 11.48
N TYR A 380 1.19 19.62 10.83
CA TYR A 380 1.59 20.89 11.40
C TYR A 380 0.97 22.04 10.60
N MET A 381 0.98 23.24 11.19
CA MET A 381 0.64 24.50 10.54
C MET A 381 1.89 25.37 10.46
N ILE A 382 2.02 26.13 9.38
CA ILE A 382 3.11 27.10 9.18
C ILE A 382 2.51 28.49 8.99
N GLU A 383 2.93 29.44 9.82
CA GLU A 383 2.52 30.84 9.76
C GLU A 383 3.71 31.71 10.18
N GLU A 384 4.03 32.75 9.41
CA GLU A 384 5.16 33.68 9.68
C GLU A 384 6.51 33.01 9.99
N ASN A 385 6.86 31.93 9.27
CA ASN A 385 8.05 31.09 9.49
C ASN A 385 8.10 30.35 10.84
N MET A 386 6.98 30.34 11.56
CA MET A 386 6.78 29.55 12.76
C MET A 386 6.01 28.28 12.41
N VAL A 387 6.27 27.20 13.15
CA VAL A 387 5.58 25.92 13.02
C VAL A 387 4.84 25.57 14.31
N TRP A 388 3.60 25.10 14.17
CA TRP A 388 2.78 24.51 15.23
C TRP A 388 2.54 23.05 14.88
N LYS A 389 2.92 22.14 15.75
CA LYS A 389 2.69 20.71 15.55
C LYS A 389 1.26 20.35 15.96
N LEU A 390 0.56 19.64 15.09
CA LEU A 390 -0.85 19.29 15.29
C LEU A 390 -1.02 17.80 15.61
N LYS A 391 -0.11 16.95 15.11
CA LYS A 391 -0.07 15.52 15.40
C LYS A 391 1.31 14.93 15.18
N ASP A 392 1.57 13.85 15.90
CA ASP A 392 2.66 12.94 15.58
C ASP A 392 2.27 12.01 14.43
N THR A 393 3.21 11.79 13.51
CA THR A 393 3.10 10.75 12.50
C THR A 393 4.40 9.98 12.40
N PHE A 394 4.28 8.68 12.19
CA PHE A 394 5.41 7.80 11.93
C PHE A 394 5.62 7.66 10.42
N PRO A 395 6.88 7.71 9.93
CA PRO A 395 7.20 7.35 8.55
C PRO A 395 6.62 5.97 8.24
N GLY A 396 5.80 5.92 7.19
CA GLY A 396 5.08 4.71 6.80
C GLY A 396 5.32 4.41 5.34
N ARG A 397 5.60 3.15 5.03
CA ARG A 397 5.63 2.68 3.64
C ARG A 397 4.22 2.76 3.07
N THR A 398 4.10 3.02 1.78
CA THR A 398 2.84 2.71 1.12
C THR A 398 2.69 1.19 1.15
N SER A 399 1.54 0.69 1.62
CA SER A 399 1.32 -0.76 1.63
C SER A 399 0.78 -1.13 0.26
N PRO A 400 1.51 -1.94 -0.53
CA PRO A 400 0.86 -2.60 -1.64
C PRO A 400 -0.20 -3.54 -1.07
N ARG A 401 -1.28 -3.79 -1.80
CA ARG A 401 -2.35 -4.71 -1.35
C ARG A 401 -1.90 -6.19 -1.32
N LEU A 402 -0.60 -6.48 -1.28
CA LEU A 402 -0.02 -7.83 -1.18
C LEU A 402 -0.51 -8.57 0.07
N GLN A 403 -0.72 -7.88 1.19
CA GLN A 403 -1.29 -8.52 2.38
C GLN A 403 -2.73 -9.02 2.13
N ASN A 404 -3.52 -8.26 1.36
CA ASN A 404 -4.86 -8.67 0.95
C ASN A 404 -4.76 -9.84 -0.04
N THR A 405 -3.80 -9.82 -0.97
CA THR A 405 -3.54 -10.95 -1.87
C THR A 405 -3.25 -12.23 -1.07
N ILE A 406 -2.34 -12.17 -0.08
CA ILE A 406 -2.05 -13.32 0.80
C ILE A 406 -3.33 -13.81 1.50
N GLN A 407 -4.15 -12.89 2.02
CA GLN A 407 -5.43 -13.27 2.64
C GLN A 407 -6.35 -13.99 1.64
N PHE A 408 -6.50 -13.48 0.42
CA PHE A 408 -7.29 -14.15 -0.62
C PHE A 408 -6.75 -15.55 -0.93
N LEU A 409 -5.43 -15.73 -0.98
CA LEU A 409 -4.81 -17.03 -1.25
C LEU A 409 -5.05 -18.02 -0.10
N ILE A 410 -5.19 -17.55 1.14
CA ILE A 410 -5.64 -18.36 2.28
C ILE A 410 -7.13 -18.70 2.12
N ASP A 411 -7.97 -17.72 1.79
CA ASP A 411 -9.42 -17.89 1.70
C ASP A 411 -9.82 -18.88 0.58
N ILE A 412 -9.09 -18.92 -0.54
CA ILE A 412 -9.29 -19.90 -1.62
C ILE A 412 -8.53 -21.22 -1.42
N ASP A 413 -7.90 -21.41 -0.27
CA ASP A 413 -7.19 -22.63 0.15
C ASP A 413 -5.99 -23.00 -0.75
N TRP A 414 -5.14 -22.01 -1.06
CA TRP A 414 -3.82 -22.20 -1.69
C TRP A 414 -2.66 -22.04 -0.68
N LEU A 415 -2.93 -21.36 0.43
CA LEU A 415 -2.00 -21.15 1.53
C LEU A 415 -2.62 -21.62 2.85
N ASN A 416 -1.81 -22.21 3.70
CA ASN A 416 -2.17 -22.47 5.09
C ASN A 416 -1.86 -21.24 5.95
N ASN A 417 -2.61 -21.07 7.04
CA ASN A 417 -2.34 -20.06 8.07
C ASN A 417 -2.47 -20.68 9.47
N GLU A 418 -1.36 -21.13 10.02
CA GLU A 418 -1.29 -21.73 11.36
C GLU A 418 -0.68 -20.72 12.34
N ASN A 419 -1.48 -20.12 13.22
CA ASN A 419 -0.99 -19.14 14.21
C ASN A 419 -0.20 -17.94 13.62
N LYS A 420 -0.61 -17.45 12.43
CA LYS A 420 0.08 -16.42 11.63
C LYS A 420 1.32 -16.92 10.88
N ASP A 421 1.61 -18.22 10.91
CA ASP A 421 2.57 -18.84 10.01
C ASP A 421 1.88 -19.19 8.70
N ILE A 422 2.36 -18.58 7.61
CA ILE A 422 1.80 -18.78 6.28
C ILE A 422 2.73 -19.65 5.46
N SER A 423 2.19 -20.72 4.87
CA SER A 423 2.93 -21.64 4.01
C SER A 423 2.09 -22.02 2.79
N ILE A 424 2.76 -22.38 1.70
CA ILE A 424 2.10 -22.94 0.52
C ILE A 424 1.58 -24.35 0.83
N ASN A 425 0.36 -24.67 0.40
CA ASN A 425 -0.21 -26.01 0.51
C ASN A 425 -0.10 -26.78 -0.82
N GLU A 426 -0.56 -28.04 -0.87
CA GLU A 426 -0.48 -28.89 -2.07
C GLU A 426 -1.15 -28.25 -3.29
N ARG A 427 -2.29 -27.56 -3.13
CA ARG A 427 -2.96 -26.90 -4.25
C ARG A 427 -2.23 -25.65 -4.71
N GLY A 428 -1.69 -24.87 -3.78
CA GLY A 428 -0.80 -23.77 -4.13
C GLY A 428 0.38 -24.25 -4.99
N LEU A 429 0.95 -25.42 -4.66
CA LEU A 429 2.00 -26.06 -5.46
C LEU A 429 1.49 -26.50 -6.84
N GLU A 430 0.32 -27.16 -6.92
CA GLU A 430 -0.28 -27.56 -8.21
C GLU A 430 -0.52 -26.35 -9.13
N ILE A 431 -1.02 -25.24 -8.58
CA ILE A 431 -1.22 -23.99 -9.33
C ILE A 431 0.11 -23.44 -9.82
N LEU A 432 1.13 -23.43 -8.96
CA LEU A 432 2.47 -22.98 -9.32
C LEU A 432 3.09 -23.87 -10.41
N GLU A 433 2.92 -25.19 -10.35
CA GLU A 433 3.42 -26.12 -11.38
C GLU A 433 2.68 -25.97 -12.71
N ARG A 434 1.36 -25.73 -12.65
CA ARG A 434 0.51 -25.59 -13.84
C ARG A 434 0.75 -24.28 -14.58
N TYR A 435 1.00 -23.19 -13.86
CA TYR A 435 1.04 -21.84 -14.43
C TYR A 435 2.40 -21.12 -14.30
N GLY A 436 3.33 -21.61 -13.48
CA GLY A 436 4.61 -20.96 -13.15
C GLY A 436 5.75 -21.20 -14.15
N LYS A 437 5.45 -21.27 -15.45
CA LYS A 437 6.47 -21.42 -16.51
C LYS A 437 6.91 -20.08 -17.07
#